data_AF-A0A0L8I6W5-F1
#
_entry.id   AF-A0A0L8I6W5-F1
#
_cell.length_a   1.000
_cell.length_b   1.000
_cell.length_c   1.000
_cell.angle_alpha   90.00
_cell.angle_beta   90.00
_cell.angle_gamma   90.00
#
_symmetry.space_group_name_H-M   'P 1'
#
loop_
_entity.id
_entity.type
_entity.pdbx_description
1 polymer ?
#
loop_
_entity_poly.entity_id
_entity_poly.type
_entity_poly.pdbx_seq_one_letter_code
_entity_poly.pdbx_strand_id
1 'polypeptide(L)'
;NILDLCESTWTGTGCSRLTKGDSIIYSGQKESQAHTHGVALLMIPAATGAMLSWDPVSPRILTARSKSKDRKKYLEILVEDWNAKVGTDNKHREWFMGKHGIGRQNKNGELFTDFCSLNDLVIGGTAFPHKKIHKTTGNSPDGNVENQIAEFTLTESGERVHDIRMKRGTATASDHHLVVAVLSTKLKNYNDRTGRPSH
;
A
#
# COMPACT_ATOMS: atom_id res chain seq x y z
N ASN A 1 -12.34 -4.11 -3.45
CA ASN A 1 -11.59 -3.87 -2.20
C ASN A 1 -10.26 -4.56 -2.33
N ILE A 2 -9.17 -3.81 -2.14
CA ILE A 2 -7.82 -4.36 -2.07
C ILE A 2 -7.40 -4.10 -0.63
N LEU A 3 -7.06 -5.16 0.08
CA LEU A 3 -6.63 -5.07 1.47
C LEU A 3 -5.12 -5.18 1.48
N ASP A 4 -4.44 -4.31 2.20
CA ASP A 4 -2.99 -4.28 2.17
C ASP A 4 -2.40 -4.54 3.55
N LEU A 5 -1.33 -5.32 3.60
CA LEU A 5 -0.66 -5.78 4.81
C LEU A 5 0.79 -5.31 4.75
N CYS A 6 1.06 -4.11 5.26
CA CYS A 6 2.43 -3.73 5.57
C CYS A 6 2.91 -4.48 6.83
N GLU A 7 4.17 -4.93 6.79
CA GLU A 7 4.85 -5.69 7.86
C GLU A 7 4.33 -7.10 8.14
N SER A 8 4.27 -7.93 7.09
CA SER A 8 3.92 -9.34 7.24
C SER A 8 4.99 -10.14 8.01
N THR A 9 6.26 -9.70 8.00
CA THR A 9 7.45 -10.43 8.50
C THR A 9 7.63 -11.83 7.92
N TRP A 10 6.90 -12.13 6.83
CA TRP A 10 6.98 -13.41 6.15
C TRP A 10 8.32 -13.51 5.42
N THR A 11 8.88 -14.71 5.39
CA THR A 11 10.09 -15.00 4.62
C THR A 11 9.72 -15.44 3.21
N GLY A 12 10.64 -15.20 2.28
CA GLY A 12 10.50 -15.51 0.87
C GLY A 12 9.53 -14.59 0.15
N THR A 13 9.21 -14.97 -1.08
CA THR A 13 8.30 -14.25 -1.97
C THR A 13 7.31 -15.25 -2.51
N GLY A 14 6.02 -14.91 -2.58
CA GLY A 14 5.05 -15.86 -3.10
C GLY A 14 3.63 -15.33 -3.23
N CYS A 15 2.78 -16.20 -3.76
CA CYS A 15 1.34 -16.00 -3.89
C CYS A 15 0.61 -17.21 -3.30
N SER A 16 -0.30 -16.96 -2.35
CA SER A 16 -1.08 -18.01 -1.68
C SER A 16 -2.58 -17.73 -1.82
N ARG A 17 -3.36 -18.77 -2.11
CA ARG A 17 -4.81 -18.69 -2.17
C ARG A 17 -5.44 -19.09 -0.83
N LEU A 18 -6.33 -18.25 -0.32
CA LEU A 18 -7.04 -18.46 0.95
C LEU A 18 -8.36 -19.22 0.72
N THR A 19 -8.91 -19.78 1.80
CA THR A 19 -10.08 -20.68 1.78
C THR A 19 -11.35 -20.06 1.20
N LYS A 20 -11.51 -18.73 1.29
CA LYS A 20 -12.65 -17.99 0.73
C LYS A 20 -12.44 -17.52 -0.71
N GLY A 21 -11.33 -17.92 -1.33
CA GLY A 21 -10.96 -17.54 -2.69
C GLY A 21 -10.14 -16.25 -2.80
N ASP A 22 -9.93 -15.53 -1.70
CA ASP A 22 -8.99 -14.41 -1.61
C ASP A 22 -7.56 -14.89 -1.91
N SER A 23 -6.67 -13.97 -2.31
CA SER A 23 -5.27 -14.27 -2.63
C SER A 23 -4.36 -13.29 -1.92
N ILE A 24 -3.26 -13.77 -1.37
CA ILE A 24 -2.22 -12.93 -0.77
C ILE A 24 -0.94 -13.08 -1.59
N ILE A 25 -0.41 -11.96 -2.06
CA ILE A 25 0.96 -11.89 -2.60
C ILE A 25 1.85 -11.25 -1.54
N TYR A 26 3.10 -11.69 -1.44
CA TYR A 26 4.00 -11.17 -0.42
C TYR A 26 5.45 -11.17 -0.88
N SER A 27 6.21 -10.23 -0.30
CA SER A 27 7.64 -10.11 -0.41
C SER A 27 8.25 -10.06 0.99
N GLY A 28 9.40 -10.68 1.15
CA GLY A 28 10.00 -10.94 2.45
C GLY A 28 11.48 -11.29 2.36
N GLN A 29 12.16 -11.31 3.51
CA GLN A 29 13.57 -11.70 3.53
C GLN A 29 13.76 -13.19 3.21
N LYS A 30 14.96 -13.56 2.78
CA LYS A 30 15.30 -14.99 2.64
C LYS A 30 15.10 -15.71 3.98
N GLU A 31 14.65 -16.94 3.93
CA GLU A 31 14.34 -17.78 5.10
C GLU A 31 15.53 -17.97 6.05
N SER A 32 16.76 -17.76 5.57
CA SER A 32 17.99 -17.79 6.36
C SER A 32 18.29 -16.49 7.13
N GLN A 33 17.45 -15.46 7.04
CA GLN A 33 17.63 -14.17 7.70
C GLN A 33 16.57 -13.92 8.78
N ALA A 34 16.87 -13.06 9.75
CA ALA A 34 15.93 -12.72 10.82
C ALA A 34 14.66 -12.07 10.25
N HIS A 35 13.49 -12.53 10.69
CA HIS A 35 12.14 -12.07 10.27
C HIS A 35 11.89 -10.60 10.65
N THR A 36 12.54 -9.68 9.94
CA THR A 36 12.58 -8.25 10.28
C THR A 36 11.90 -7.39 9.22
N HIS A 37 11.63 -7.94 8.03
CA HIS A 37 11.01 -7.22 6.92
C HIS A 37 10.06 -8.12 6.16
N GLY A 38 8.96 -7.54 5.67
CA GLY A 38 8.04 -8.19 4.77
C GLY A 38 6.85 -7.29 4.46
N VAL A 39 6.35 -7.35 3.23
CA VAL A 39 5.12 -6.71 2.79
C VAL A 39 4.22 -7.73 2.12
N ALA A 40 2.90 -7.56 2.25
CA ALA A 40 1.94 -8.44 1.63
C ALA A 40 0.71 -7.67 1.17
N LEU A 41 0.14 -8.07 0.04
CA LEU A 41 -1.10 -7.52 -0.49
C LEU A 41 -2.17 -8.61 -0.52
N LEU A 42 -3.26 -8.41 0.22
CA LEU A 42 -4.41 -9.30 0.28
C LEU A 42 -5.54 -8.82 -0.67
N MET A 43 -5.81 -9.63 -1.68
CA MET A 43 -6.75 -9.35 -2.74
C MET A 43 -7.99 -10.24 -2.65
N ILE A 44 -9.17 -9.64 -2.81
CA ILE A 44 -10.41 -10.39 -3.03
C ILE A 44 -10.42 -11.04 -4.43
N PRO A 45 -11.22 -12.08 -4.70
CA PRO A 45 -11.22 -12.78 -6.00
C PRO A 45 -11.36 -11.87 -7.22
N ALA A 46 -12.18 -10.82 -7.12
CA ALA A 46 -12.35 -9.86 -8.21
C ALA A 46 -11.09 -9.03 -8.49
N ALA A 47 -10.29 -8.72 -7.46
CA ALA A 47 -9.00 -8.06 -7.59
C ALA A 47 -7.94 -9.03 -8.14
N THR A 48 -7.88 -10.26 -7.61
CA THR A 48 -6.99 -11.31 -8.14
C THR A 48 -7.22 -11.55 -9.63
N GLY A 49 -8.47 -11.70 -10.05
CA GLY A 49 -8.80 -11.96 -11.46
C GLY A 49 -8.44 -10.82 -12.40
N ALA A 50 -8.21 -9.62 -11.89
CA ALA A 50 -7.83 -8.45 -12.68
C ALA A 50 -6.35 -8.09 -12.57
N MET A 51 -5.59 -8.77 -11.71
CA MET A 51 -4.16 -8.60 -11.59
C MET A 51 -3.48 -9.04 -12.90
N LEU A 52 -2.55 -8.22 -13.38
CA LEU A 52 -1.76 -8.48 -14.58
C LEU A 52 -0.40 -9.07 -14.22
N SER A 53 0.25 -8.48 -13.22
CA SER A 53 1.57 -8.84 -12.75
C SER A 53 1.78 -8.26 -11.35
N TRP A 54 2.73 -8.83 -10.62
CA TRP A 54 3.26 -8.27 -9.39
C TRP A 54 4.78 -8.51 -9.37
N ASP A 55 5.51 -7.69 -8.64
CA ASP A 55 6.97 -7.82 -8.52
C ASP A 55 7.43 -7.55 -7.09
N PRO A 56 8.03 -8.54 -6.39
CA PRO A 56 8.67 -8.35 -5.09
C PRO A 56 10.05 -7.69 -5.28
N VAL A 57 10.05 -6.38 -5.55
CA VAL A 57 11.25 -5.58 -5.83
C VAL A 57 12.29 -5.69 -4.70
N SER A 58 11.83 -5.74 -3.44
CA SER A 58 12.71 -6.01 -2.29
C SER A 58 11.90 -6.63 -1.14
N PRO A 59 12.54 -7.13 -0.05
CA PRO A 59 11.82 -7.60 1.14
C PRO A 59 10.87 -6.59 1.77
N ARG A 60 11.04 -5.30 1.46
CA ARG A 60 10.14 -4.23 1.89
C ARG A 60 9.24 -3.74 0.78
N ILE A 61 9.60 -3.98 -0.49
CA ILE A 61 8.95 -3.40 -1.66
C ILE A 61 8.19 -4.41 -2.49
N LEU A 62 6.89 -4.15 -2.69
CA LEU A 62 6.03 -4.95 -3.57
C LEU A 62 5.21 -4.04 -4.49
N THR A 63 5.30 -4.31 -5.78
CA THR A 63 4.46 -3.66 -6.79
C THR A 63 3.40 -4.61 -7.30
N ALA A 64 2.19 -4.10 -7.52
CA ALA A 64 1.12 -4.86 -8.15
C ALA A 64 0.46 -4.03 -9.25
N ARG A 65 0.31 -4.62 -10.42
CA ARG A 65 -0.32 -4.00 -11.59
C ARG A 65 -1.63 -4.70 -11.91
N SER A 66 -2.71 -3.93 -11.97
CA SER A 66 -4.05 -4.44 -12.27
C SER A 66 -4.65 -3.81 -13.52
N LYS A 67 -5.42 -4.63 -14.26
CA LYS A 67 -6.12 -4.21 -15.48
C LYS A 67 -7.38 -3.44 -15.16
N SER A 68 -7.47 -2.24 -15.72
CA SER A 68 -8.74 -1.50 -15.75
C SER A 68 -9.59 -1.88 -16.97
N LYS A 69 -10.93 -1.79 -16.85
CA LYS A 69 -11.86 -1.84 -17.99
C LYS A 69 -11.68 -0.62 -18.90
N ASP A 70 -11.16 0.48 -18.36
CA ASP A 70 -10.72 1.60 -19.18
C ASP A 70 -9.47 1.15 -19.96
N ARG A 71 -9.63 0.96 -21.28
CA ARG A 71 -8.66 0.21 -22.12
C ARG A 71 -7.30 0.88 -22.28
N LYS A 72 -7.08 2.04 -21.66
CA LYS A 72 -5.84 2.83 -21.74
C LYS A 72 -5.11 3.00 -20.41
N LYS A 73 -5.57 2.39 -19.30
CA LYS A 73 -4.94 2.63 -17.99
C LYS A 73 -4.75 1.35 -17.15
N TYR A 74 -3.62 1.32 -16.46
CA TYR A 74 -3.29 0.33 -15.44
C TYR A 74 -3.36 1.00 -14.07
N LEU A 75 -3.77 0.24 -13.06
CA LEU A 75 -3.59 0.66 -11.67
C LEU A 75 -2.30 0.03 -11.17
N GLU A 76 -1.29 0.85 -10.87
CA GLU A 76 -0.09 0.44 -10.16
C GLU A 76 -0.23 0.81 -8.69
N ILE A 77 0.03 -0.18 -7.84
CA ILE A 77 -0.04 -0.08 -6.40
C ILE A 77 1.36 -0.35 -5.88
N LEU A 78 1.87 0.58 -5.09
CA LEU A 78 3.18 0.49 -4.44
C LEU A 78 2.95 0.51 -2.93
N VAL A 79 3.35 -0.60 -2.30
CA VAL A 79 3.07 -0.96 -0.92
C VAL A 79 4.38 -1.10 -0.15
N GLU A 80 4.56 -0.30 0.88
CA GLU A 80 5.86 -0.15 1.53
C GLU A 80 5.76 0.24 3.00
N ASP A 81 6.85 0.06 3.73
CA ASP A 81 7.16 0.90 4.89
C ASP A 81 8.32 1.86 4.55
N TRP A 82 7.97 3.07 4.15
CA TRP A 82 8.95 4.13 3.83
C TRP A 82 9.57 4.76 5.08
N ASN A 83 9.02 4.51 6.27
CA ASN A 83 9.31 5.27 7.49
C ASN A 83 9.28 6.81 7.24
N ALA A 84 8.38 7.23 6.33
CA ALA A 84 8.25 8.59 5.84
C ALA A 84 7.09 9.30 6.53
N LYS A 85 7.40 10.39 7.22
CA LYS A 85 6.40 11.34 7.75
C LYS A 85 6.31 12.48 6.77
N VAL A 86 5.20 12.59 6.06
CA VAL A 86 5.01 13.62 5.02
C VAL A 86 4.50 14.95 5.59
N GLY A 87 3.93 14.93 6.80
CA GLY A 87 3.48 16.11 7.52
C GLY A 87 2.22 16.76 6.94
N THR A 88 1.94 17.97 7.41
CA THR A 88 0.78 18.78 6.98
C THR A 88 1.10 19.80 5.90
N ASP A 89 2.37 20.12 5.67
CA ASP A 89 2.77 21.17 4.73
C ASP A 89 2.77 20.63 3.29
N ASN A 90 1.66 20.88 2.61
CA ASN A 90 1.39 20.39 1.26
C ASN A 90 1.13 21.53 0.26
N LYS A 91 1.56 22.76 0.57
CA LYS A 91 1.29 23.92 -0.28
C LYS A 91 1.80 23.67 -1.71
N HIS A 92 0.93 23.79 -2.70
CA HIS A 92 1.20 23.48 -4.13
C HIS A 92 1.47 21.99 -4.45
N ARG A 93 1.34 21.11 -3.46
CA ARG A 93 1.58 19.66 -3.54
C ARG A 93 0.33 18.85 -3.21
N GLU A 94 -0.82 19.51 -3.06
CA GLU A 94 -2.07 18.93 -2.55
C GLU A 94 -2.60 17.79 -3.42
N TRP A 95 -2.31 17.84 -4.73
CA TRP A 95 -2.81 16.87 -5.70
C TRP A 95 -2.24 15.46 -5.51
N PHE A 96 -1.01 15.34 -4.98
CA PHE A 96 -0.38 14.04 -4.71
C PHE A 96 -0.16 13.78 -3.22
N MET A 97 0.12 14.81 -2.41
CA MET A 97 0.27 14.66 -0.97
C MET A 97 -1.06 14.55 -0.22
N GLY A 98 -2.19 14.81 -0.87
CA GLY A 98 -3.48 14.90 -0.17
C GLY A 98 -3.55 16.10 0.80
N LYS A 99 -4.63 16.21 1.57
CA LYS A 99 -4.95 17.38 2.43
C LYS A 99 -5.02 17.07 3.92
N HIS A 100 -4.77 15.83 4.30
CA HIS A 100 -5.13 15.33 5.62
C HIS A 100 -3.96 14.68 6.36
N GLY A 101 -2.72 14.99 5.95
CA GLY A 101 -1.52 14.61 6.69
C GLY A 101 -1.51 15.13 8.12
N ILE A 102 -0.65 14.55 8.96
CA ILE A 102 -0.44 14.97 10.36
C ILE A 102 1.05 15.08 10.68
N GLY A 103 1.36 15.91 11.69
CA GLY A 103 2.73 16.05 12.20
C GLY A 103 3.65 16.85 11.27
N ARG A 104 4.96 16.74 11.55
CA ARG A 104 6.01 17.44 10.80
C ARG A 104 6.69 16.48 9.81
N GLN A 105 7.02 17.01 8.63
CA GLN A 105 7.77 16.26 7.63
C GLN A 105 9.16 15.86 8.18
N ASN A 106 9.57 14.60 7.98
CA ASN A 106 10.93 14.14 8.27
C ASN A 106 11.75 14.00 6.97
N LYS A 107 13.06 13.75 7.07
CA LYS A 107 13.95 13.61 5.89
C LYS A 107 13.47 12.55 4.90
N ASN A 108 12.99 11.40 5.40
CA ASN A 108 12.41 10.35 4.54
C ASN A 108 11.13 10.84 3.87
N GLY A 109 10.33 11.64 4.57
CA GLY A 109 9.14 12.30 4.04
C GLY A 109 9.44 13.27 2.91
N GLU A 110 10.55 14.01 2.96
CA GLU A 110 10.98 14.88 1.86
C GLU A 110 11.30 14.03 0.60
N LEU A 111 12.19 13.05 0.75
CA LEU A 111 12.58 12.13 -0.34
C LEU A 111 11.36 11.40 -0.93
N PHE A 112 10.45 10.96 -0.07
CA PHE A 112 9.26 10.25 -0.49
C PHE A 112 8.28 11.16 -1.23
N THR A 113 8.12 12.42 -0.80
CA THR A 113 7.29 13.39 -1.54
C THR A 113 7.89 13.71 -2.91
N ASP A 114 9.21 13.83 -3.02
CA ASP A 114 9.88 14.07 -4.30
C ASP A 114 9.73 12.86 -5.23
N PHE A 115 9.95 11.65 -4.71
CA PHE A 115 9.70 10.41 -5.44
C PHE A 115 8.27 10.33 -5.96
N CYS A 116 7.28 10.64 -5.12
CA CYS A 116 5.88 10.60 -5.53
C CYS A 116 5.56 11.63 -6.61
N SER A 117 6.07 12.86 -6.46
CA SER A 117 5.88 13.92 -7.44
C SER A 117 6.52 13.61 -8.79
N LEU A 118 7.67 12.93 -8.81
CA LEU A 118 8.39 12.58 -10.04
C LEU A 118 7.76 11.41 -10.80
N ASN A 119 6.97 10.58 -10.12
CA ASN A 119 6.39 9.36 -10.66
C ASN A 119 4.86 9.39 -10.74
N ASP A 120 4.24 10.56 -10.60
CA ASP A 120 2.78 10.74 -10.63
C ASP A 120 2.03 9.84 -9.63
N LEU A 121 2.61 9.64 -8.43
CA LEU A 121 2.06 8.80 -7.36
C LEU A 121 1.30 9.64 -6.34
N VAL A 122 0.10 9.22 -5.98
CA VAL A 122 -0.68 9.82 -4.90
C VAL A 122 -0.39 9.10 -3.57
N ILE A 123 -0.12 9.88 -2.53
CA ILE A 123 0.10 9.43 -1.15
C ILE A 123 -1.24 9.13 -0.51
N GLY A 124 -1.51 7.84 -0.30
CA GLY A 124 -2.82 7.38 0.14
C GLY A 124 -3.17 7.75 1.58
N GLY A 125 -2.19 7.64 2.49
CA GLY A 125 -2.41 7.85 3.93
C GLY A 125 -2.89 9.27 4.32
N THR A 126 -2.72 10.24 3.43
CA THR A 126 -3.01 11.66 3.65
C THR A 126 -4.11 12.19 2.74
N ALA A 127 -4.68 11.34 1.87
CA ALA A 127 -5.69 11.71 0.89
C ALA A 127 -7.09 11.95 1.49
N PHE A 128 -7.44 11.30 2.61
CA PHE A 128 -8.82 11.27 3.13
C PHE A 128 -8.99 11.87 4.53
N PRO A 129 -10.15 12.52 4.81
CA PRO A 129 -10.45 13.06 6.13
C PRO A 129 -10.82 11.93 7.09
N HIS A 130 -9.86 11.57 7.94
CA HIS A 130 -10.07 10.55 8.98
C HIS A 130 -9.80 11.08 10.39
N LYS A 131 -10.38 10.40 11.39
CA LYS A 131 -9.98 10.57 12.79
C LYS A 131 -8.51 10.19 12.93
N LYS A 132 -7.76 10.87 13.80
CA LYS A 132 -6.32 10.62 14.05
C LYS A 132 -5.99 9.14 14.26
N ILE A 133 -6.85 8.42 14.99
CA ILE A 133 -6.73 6.97 15.24
C ILE A 133 -6.63 6.11 13.96
N HIS A 134 -7.11 6.59 12.82
CA HIS A 134 -7.08 5.90 11.53
C HIS A 134 -5.99 6.42 10.58
N LYS A 135 -5.14 7.34 11.05
CA LYS A 135 -4.05 7.96 10.28
C LYS A 135 -2.65 7.53 10.75
N THR A 136 -2.54 7.13 12.01
CA THR A 136 -1.28 6.80 12.67
C THR A 136 -0.98 5.30 12.59
N THR A 137 0.27 4.94 12.34
CA THR A 137 0.74 3.55 12.22
C THR A 137 1.24 2.98 13.54
N GLY A 138 1.61 3.82 14.51
CA GLY A 138 1.98 3.41 15.87
C GLY A 138 1.98 4.57 16.87
N ASN A 139 2.08 4.25 18.16
CA ASN A 139 2.39 5.24 19.20
C ASN A 139 3.91 5.28 19.37
N SER A 140 4.50 6.47 19.53
CA SER A 140 5.90 6.55 19.95
C SER A 140 6.08 5.92 21.35
N PRO A 141 7.26 5.33 21.66
CA PRO A 141 7.51 4.69 22.96
C PRO A 141 7.29 5.60 24.18
N ASP A 142 7.40 6.92 23.96
CA ASP A 142 7.23 7.99 24.94
C ASP A 142 5.80 8.61 24.94
N GLY A 143 4.87 8.08 24.13
CA GLY A 143 3.45 8.48 24.11
C GLY A 143 3.16 9.89 23.58
N ASN A 144 4.19 10.66 23.21
CA ASN A 144 4.07 12.10 22.92
C ASN A 144 4.08 12.45 21.42
N VAL A 145 4.34 11.49 20.52
CA VAL A 145 4.40 11.75 19.07
C VAL A 145 3.51 10.77 18.30
N GLU A 146 2.44 11.31 17.74
CA GLU A 146 1.58 10.59 16.77
C GLU A 146 2.36 10.45 15.44
N ASN A 147 2.74 9.22 15.08
CA ASN A 147 3.45 8.94 13.83
C ASN A 147 2.48 8.46 12.76
N GLN A 148 2.32 9.26 11.71
CA GLN A 148 1.78 8.79 10.44
C GLN A 148 2.94 8.47 9.51
N ILE A 149 3.15 7.19 9.28
CA ILE A 149 4.04 6.72 8.22
C ILE A 149 3.20 6.52 6.97
N ALA A 150 3.68 7.04 5.84
CA ALA A 150 3.07 6.76 4.55
C ALA A 150 3.46 5.35 4.13
N GLU A 151 2.49 4.45 4.07
CA GLU A 151 2.71 3.03 3.77
C GLU A 151 2.20 2.61 2.38
N PHE A 152 1.53 3.52 1.67
CA PHE A 152 0.77 3.17 0.48
C PHE A 152 0.69 4.31 -0.54
N THR A 153 0.99 3.99 -1.79
CA THR A 153 0.89 4.90 -2.95
C THR A 153 0.24 4.25 -4.16
N LEU A 154 -0.41 5.07 -4.98
CA LEU A 154 -1.13 4.64 -6.18
C LEU A 154 -0.76 5.51 -7.37
N THR A 155 -0.53 4.89 -8.54
CA THR A 155 -0.54 5.62 -9.82
C THR A 155 -1.99 5.67 -10.33
N GLU A 156 -2.64 6.82 -10.22
CA GLU A 156 -3.83 7.28 -10.99
C GLU A 156 -4.51 8.43 -10.23
N SER A 157 -5.33 9.21 -10.94
CA SER A 157 -6.25 10.21 -10.37
C SER A 157 -6.92 9.67 -9.09
N GLY A 158 -6.76 10.41 -7.99
CA GLY A 158 -7.36 10.11 -6.69
C GLY A 158 -8.88 9.91 -6.73
N GLU A 159 -9.57 10.27 -7.82
CA GLU A 159 -11.00 10.05 -8.04
C GLU A 159 -11.44 8.58 -7.92
N ARG A 160 -10.55 7.63 -8.18
CA ARG A 160 -10.85 6.19 -8.08
C ARG A 160 -10.59 5.61 -6.70
N VAL A 161 -9.94 6.38 -5.85
CA VAL A 161 -9.66 6.01 -4.47
C VAL A 161 -10.76 6.60 -3.62
N HIS A 162 -11.50 5.76 -2.91
CA HIS A 162 -12.61 6.21 -2.07
C HIS A 162 -12.21 6.35 -0.61
N ASP A 163 -11.24 5.57 -0.17
CA ASP A 163 -10.88 5.48 1.23
C ASP A 163 -9.55 4.74 1.37
N ILE A 164 -8.65 5.26 2.21
CA ILE A 164 -7.42 4.59 2.63
C ILE A 164 -7.27 4.86 4.12
N ARG A 165 -7.36 3.81 4.93
CA ARG A 165 -7.33 3.97 6.39
C ARG A 165 -6.54 2.87 7.09
N MET A 166 -5.91 3.27 8.19
CA MET A 166 -5.32 2.37 9.16
C MET A 166 -6.41 1.74 10.02
N LYS A 167 -6.44 0.40 10.10
CA LYS A 167 -7.34 -0.37 10.96
C LYS A 167 -6.61 -0.75 12.26
N ARG A 168 -7.02 -0.10 13.35
CA ARG A 168 -6.65 -0.50 14.71
C ARG A 168 -7.52 -1.66 15.19
N GLY A 169 -6.96 -2.58 15.97
CA GLY A 169 -7.70 -3.66 16.63
C GLY A 169 -7.85 -4.96 15.84
N THR A 170 -7.14 -5.10 14.72
CA THR A 170 -6.88 -6.43 14.15
C THR A 170 -5.88 -7.13 15.04
N ALA A 171 -6.09 -8.41 15.35
CA ALA A 171 -5.12 -9.23 16.07
C ALA A 171 -3.95 -9.58 15.14
N THR A 172 -3.21 -8.56 14.70
CA THR A 172 -1.95 -8.67 13.97
C THR A 172 -0.84 -8.58 15.01
N ALA A 173 0.05 -9.56 15.05
CA ALA A 173 1.20 -9.57 15.95
C ALA A 173 2.32 -8.66 15.43
N SER A 174 1.99 -7.43 15.03
CA SER A 174 2.91 -6.41 14.51
C SER A 174 2.65 -5.08 15.24
N ASP A 175 3.70 -4.27 15.36
CA ASP A 175 3.69 -2.91 15.86
C ASP A 175 3.16 -1.88 14.85
N HIS A 176 2.90 -2.32 13.60
CA HIS A 176 2.21 -1.56 12.57
C HIS A 176 0.73 -1.97 12.41
N HIS A 177 -0.10 -1.02 11.99
CA HIS A 177 -1.52 -1.23 11.77
C HIS A 177 -1.82 -1.60 10.31
N LEU A 178 -2.84 -2.45 10.11
CA LEU A 178 -3.33 -2.85 8.78
C LEU A 178 -3.80 -1.65 7.94
N VAL A 179 -3.34 -1.54 6.70
CA VAL A 179 -3.79 -0.53 5.72
C VAL A 179 -4.94 -1.09 4.87
N VAL A 180 -6.07 -0.39 4.81
CA VAL A 180 -7.20 -0.80 3.96
C VAL A 180 -7.46 0.26 2.91
N ALA A 181 -7.33 -0.13 1.64
CA ALA A 181 -7.66 0.72 0.49
C ALA A 181 -8.97 0.28 -0.19
N VAL A 182 -9.92 1.21 -0.31
CA VAL A 182 -11.14 1.04 -1.09
C VAL A 182 -11.02 1.80 -2.38
N LEU A 183 -11.04 1.07 -3.49
CA LEU A 183 -10.82 1.58 -4.83
C LEU A 183 -12.03 1.26 -5.71
N SER A 184 -12.60 2.26 -6.38
CA SER A 184 -13.49 2.06 -7.53
C SER A 184 -12.69 2.01 -8.82
N THR A 185 -12.29 0.80 -9.15
CA THR A 185 -11.86 0.50 -10.51
C THR A 185 -12.83 -0.50 -11.11
N LYS A 186 -13.29 -0.22 -12.32
CA LYS A 186 -13.99 -1.21 -13.12
C LYS A 186 -12.92 -2.22 -13.53
N LEU A 187 -12.73 -3.27 -12.75
CA LEU A 187 -11.74 -4.29 -13.04
C LEU A 187 -12.18 -5.16 -14.22
N LYS A 188 -11.23 -5.53 -15.09
CA LYS A 188 -11.47 -6.48 -16.18
C LYS A 188 -10.65 -7.73 -15.91
N ASN A 189 -11.32 -8.89 -15.90
CA ASN A 189 -10.60 -10.16 -15.79
C ASN A 189 -9.50 -10.24 -16.85
N TYR A 190 -8.31 -10.56 -16.37
CA TYR A 190 -7.17 -10.89 -17.20
C TYR A 190 -7.13 -12.41 -17.35
N ASN A 191 -7.51 -12.90 -18.53
CA ASN A 191 -7.26 -14.28 -18.90
C ASN A 191 -5.97 -14.28 -19.70
N ASP A 192 -4.88 -14.76 -19.08
CA ASP A 192 -3.68 -15.05 -19.85
C ASP A 192 -3.98 -16.18 -20.84
N ARG A 193 -3.97 -15.85 -22.13
CA ARG A 193 -4.17 -16.84 -23.21
C ARG A 193 -2.90 -17.59 -23.56
N THR A 194 -1.78 -17.26 -22.91
CA THR A 194 -0.45 -17.84 -23.21
C THR A 194 -0.06 -18.97 -22.28
N GLY A 195 -0.87 -19.27 -21.24
CA GLY A 195 -0.64 -20.39 -20.32
C GLY A 195 0.65 -20.26 -19.51
N ARG A 196 1.21 -19.05 -19.39
CA ARG A 196 2.42 -18.84 -18.58
C ARG A 196 1.98 -18.55 -17.14
N PRO A 197 2.68 -19.11 -16.14
CA PRO A 197 2.41 -18.72 -14.76
C PRO A 197 2.64 -17.22 -14.64
N SER A 198 1.65 -16.50 -14.11
CA SER A 198 1.86 -15.16 -13.59
C SER A 198 2.78 -15.29 -12.38
N HIS A 199 4.08 -15.15 -12.61
CA HIS A 199 5.06 -15.00 -11.55
C HIS A 199 4.89 -13.64 -10.90
#